data_AF-A0A7W0H1B4-F1
#
_entry.id   AF-A0A7W0H1B4-F1
#
_cell.length_a   1.000
_cell.length_b   1.000
_cell.length_c   1.000
_cell.angle_alpha   90.00
_cell.angle_beta   90.00
_cell.angle_gamma   90.00
#
_symmetry.space_group_name_H-M   'P 1'
#
loop_
_entity.id
_entity.type
_entity.pdbx_description
1 polymer ?
#
loop_
_entity_poly.entity_id
_entity_poly.type
_entity_poly.pdbx_seq_one_letter_code
_entity_poly.pdbx_strand_id
1 'polypeptide(L)'
;MAADIDTVYKALETLDDEQLENEITELREQQDEVARKLGRRLDLLELKRRWRNHQAHGRPLGTERDIHERLARQASPDAAEDAPRGTEAARRVMRDGGVWTVKRLHSELVQRGWVNPEAQHPEKATETALSRLHKKYHEVDRVGRGQYRYKTAPHDPNLLDPSGSAEP
;
A
#
# COMPACT_ATOMS: atom_id res chain seq x y z
N MET A 1 4.49 -10.19 -22.21
CA MET A 1 4.21 -10.23 -23.65
C MET A 1 4.22 -8.80 -24.12
N ALA A 2 5.21 -8.38 -24.91
CA ALA A 2 5.20 -7.05 -25.50
C ALA A 2 4.13 -7.07 -26.60
N ALA A 3 3.19 -6.12 -26.57
CA ALA A 3 2.31 -5.91 -27.70
C ALA A 3 3.18 -5.55 -28.91
N ASP A 4 2.85 -6.13 -30.07
CA ASP A 4 3.53 -5.79 -31.32
C ASP A 4 3.25 -4.33 -31.65
N ILE A 5 4.29 -3.58 -32.03
CA ILE A 5 4.24 -2.13 -32.24
C ILE A 5 3.17 -1.79 -33.31
N ASP A 6 3.05 -2.62 -34.34
CA ASP A 6 2.03 -2.49 -35.38
C ASP A 6 0.59 -2.63 -34.85
N THR A 7 0.39 -3.41 -33.80
CA THR A 7 -0.95 -3.55 -33.17
C THR A 7 -1.33 -2.26 -32.44
N VAL A 8 -0.36 -1.60 -31.82
CA VAL A 8 -0.59 -0.32 -31.12
C VAL A 8 -0.93 0.78 -32.12
N TYR A 9 -0.19 0.88 -33.23
CA TYR A 9 -0.46 1.90 -34.25
C TYR A 9 -1.86 1.75 -34.87
N LYS A 10 -2.29 0.52 -35.19
CA LYS A 10 -3.65 0.29 -35.72
C LYS A 10 -4.75 0.64 -34.72
N ALA A 11 -4.53 0.43 -33.43
CA ALA A 11 -5.50 0.84 -32.41
C ALA A 11 -5.60 2.37 -32.34
N LEU A 12 -4.47 3.08 -32.41
CA LEU A 12 -4.42 4.54 -32.37
C LEU A 12 -5.09 5.20 -33.59
N GLU A 13 -5.07 4.59 -34.77
CA GLU A 13 -5.77 5.11 -35.97
C GLU A 13 -7.30 5.12 -35.83
N THR A 14 -7.85 4.35 -34.89
CA THR A 14 -9.31 4.25 -34.69
C THR A 14 -9.86 5.18 -33.62
N LEU A 15 -9.00 5.88 -32.88
CA LEU A 15 -9.39 6.76 -31.81
C LEU A 15 -9.72 8.16 -32.35
N ASP A 16 -10.74 8.79 -31.77
CA ASP A 16 -10.98 10.22 -31.98
C ASP A 16 -10.05 11.09 -31.12
N ASP A 17 -10.06 12.41 -31.37
CA ASP A 17 -9.15 13.35 -30.71
C ASP A 17 -9.33 13.36 -29.17
N GLU A 18 -10.56 13.19 -28.67
CA GLU A 18 -10.84 13.16 -27.22
C GLU A 18 -10.29 11.88 -26.59
N GLN A 19 -10.47 10.73 -27.26
CA GLN A 19 -9.90 9.46 -26.83
C GLN A 19 -8.37 9.49 -26.84
N LEU A 20 -7.75 10.12 -27.85
CA LEU A 20 -6.30 10.31 -27.90
C LEU A 20 -5.79 11.18 -26.75
N GLU A 21 -6.48 12.26 -26.39
CA GLU A 21 -6.10 13.11 -25.25
C GLU A 21 -6.20 12.38 -23.91
N ASN A 22 -7.24 11.56 -23.73
CA ASN A 22 -7.40 10.72 -22.54
C ASN A 22 -6.28 9.69 -22.42
N GLU A 23 -5.96 8.99 -23.51
CA GLU A 23 -4.87 8.00 -23.55
C GLU A 23 -3.51 8.66 -23.27
N ILE A 24 -3.25 9.84 -23.85
CA ILE A 24 -2.02 10.62 -23.57
C ILE A 24 -1.93 10.98 -22.08
N THR A 25 -3.05 11.35 -21.46
CA THR A 25 -3.10 11.70 -20.04
C THR A 25 -2.80 10.48 -19.17
N GLU A 26 -3.44 9.34 -19.44
CA GLU A 26 -3.19 8.10 -18.71
C GLU A 26 -1.72 7.67 -18.84
N LEU A 27 -1.16 7.71 -20.06
CA LEU A 27 0.24 7.36 -20.29
C LEU A 27 1.22 8.28 -19.52
N ARG A 28 0.90 9.57 -19.40
CA ARG A 28 1.69 10.51 -18.58
C ARG A 28 1.63 10.14 -17.09
N GLU A 29 0.45 9.82 -16.57
CA GLU A 29 0.30 9.40 -15.17
C GLU A 29 1.07 8.10 -14.87
N GLN A 30 1.00 7.13 -15.78
CA GLN A 30 1.77 5.89 -15.69
C GLN A 30 3.27 6.17 -15.71
N GLN A 31 3.72 7.08 -16.60
CA GLN A 31 5.13 7.49 -16.67
C GLN A 31 5.60 8.14 -15.36
N ASP A 32 4.79 9.00 -14.76
CA ASP A 32 5.09 9.63 -13.47
C ASP A 32 5.11 8.63 -12.31
N GLU A 33 4.25 7.61 -12.34
CA GLU A 33 4.30 6.53 -11.36
C GLU A 33 5.59 5.71 -11.48
N VAL A 34 5.99 5.36 -12.71
CA VAL A 34 7.25 4.65 -12.97
C VAL A 34 8.44 5.50 -12.52
N ALA A 35 8.46 6.80 -12.83
CA ALA A 35 9.49 7.73 -12.38
C ALA A 35 9.60 7.77 -10.85
N ARG A 36 8.47 7.86 -10.13
CA ARG A 36 8.43 7.80 -8.66
C ARG A 36 8.94 6.47 -8.11
N LYS A 37 8.59 5.34 -8.73
CA LYS A 37 9.09 4.01 -8.35
C LYS A 37 10.61 3.90 -8.55
N LEU A 38 11.14 4.42 -9.66
CA LEU A 38 12.56 4.44 -9.95
C LEU A 38 13.34 5.33 -8.97
N GLY A 39 12.82 6.53 -8.65
CA GLY A 39 13.40 7.43 -7.66
C GLY A 39 13.58 6.76 -6.30
N ARG A 40 12.52 6.14 -5.77
CA ARG A 40 12.58 5.37 -4.51
C ARG A 40 13.61 4.24 -4.54
N ARG A 41 13.76 3.58 -5.69
CA ARG A 41 14.73 2.49 -5.84
C ARG A 41 16.16 3.00 -5.88
N LEU A 42 16.41 4.15 -6.51
CA LEU A 42 17.70 4.82 -6.48
C LEU A 42 18.07 5.25 -5.05
N ASP A 43 17.15 5.84 -4.31
CA ASP A 43 17.37 6.23 -2.90
C ASP A 43 17.80 5.03 -2.04
N LEU A 44 17.14 3.87 -2.22
CA LEU A 44 17.50 2.64 -1.52
C LEU A 44 18.90 2.12 -1.91
N LEU A 45 19.26 2.20 -3.19
CA LEU A 45 20.58 1.79 -3.67
C LEU A 45 21.68 2.73 -3.15
N GLU A 46 21.42 4.03 -3.09
CA GLU A 46 22.33 5.01 -2.49
C GLU A 46 22.51 4.76 -1.00
N LEU A 47 21.43 4.53 -0.26
CA LEU A 47 21.49 4.18 1.16
C LEU A 47 22.35 2.93 1.38
N LYS A 48 22.13 1.89 0.57
CA LYS A 48 22.93 0.65 0.62
C LYS A 48 24.40 0.88 0.25
N ARG A 49 24.69 1.80 -0.67
CA ARG A 49 26.07 2.20 -1.01
C ARG A 49 26.74 2.92 0.15
N ARG A 50 26.05 3.91 0.77
CA ARG A 50 26.56 4.64 1.95
C ARG A 50 26.86 3.69 3.10
N TRP A 51 25.96 2.74 3.36
CA TRP A 51 26.17 1.73 4.41
C TRP A 51 27.39 0.83 4.16
N ARG A 52 27.58 0.34 2.93
CA ARG A 52 28.77 -0.45 2.56
C ARG A 52 30.07 0.34 2.72
N ASN A 53 30.08 1.59 2.26
CA ASN A 53 31.25 2.47 2.45
C ASN A 53 31.53 2.70 3.94
N HIS A 54 30.48 2.80 4.74
CA HIS A 54 30.60 3.02 6.18
C HIS A 54 31.17 1.80 6.92
N GLN A 55 30.73 0.59 6.57
CA GLN A 55 31.33 -0.64 7.08
C GLN A 55 32.82 -0.77 6.72
N ALA A 56 33.21 -0.33 5.52
CA ALA A 56 34.59 -0.41 5.05
C ALA A 56 35.57 0.51 5.83
N HIS A 57 35.08 1.55 6.51
CA HIS A 57 35.92 2.55 7.18
C HIS A 57 35.95 2.43 8.72
N GLY A 58 35.44 1.34 9.29
CA GLY A 58 35.75 0.91 10.67
C GLY A 58 35.27 1.82 11.81
N ARG A 59 34.57 2.93 11.54
CA ARG A 59 33.87 3.69 12.58
C ARG A 59 32.44 3.16 12.72
N PRO A 60 32.01 2.57 13.85
CA PRO A 60 30.61 2.24 14.03
C PRO A 60 29.80 3.55 14.09
N LEU A 61 28.81 3.73 13.20
CA LEU A 61 27.89 4.90 13.22
C LEU A 61 26.81 4.78 14.30
N GLY A 62 27.06 3.97 15.33
CA GLY A 62 26.01 3.27 16.07
C GLY A 62 25.71 1.92 15.42
N THR A 63 25.00 1.08 16.17
CA THR A 63 24.50 -0.21 15.68
C THR A 63 23.55 -0.01 14.51
N GLU A 64 23.28 -1.07 13.73
CA GLU A 64 22.28 -1.05 12.65
C GLU A 64 20.94 -0.46 13.14
N ARG A 65 20.58 -0.79 14.38
CA ARG A 65 19.46 -0.23 15.14
C ARG A 65 19.52 1.31 15.31
N ASP A 66 20.67 1.91 15.59
CA ASP A 66 20.80 3.37 15.77
C ASP A 66 20.63 4.12 14.45
N ILE A 67 21.06 3.52 13.34
CA ILE A 67 20.91 4.08 11.99
C ILE A 67 19.45 3.97 11.56
N HIS A 68 18.80 2.82 11.80
CA HIS A 68 17.38 2.64 11.55
C HIS A 68 16.51 3.53 12.43
N GLU A 69 16.86 3.75 13.70
CA GLU A 69 16.15 4.66 14.58
C GLU A 69 16.31 6.13 14.15
N ARG A 70 17.51 6.52 13.66
CA ARG A 70 17.72 7.84 13.05
C ARG A 70 16.95 8.03 11.76
N LEU A 71 16.91 7.02 10.89
CA LEU A 71 16.14 7.06 9.65
C LEU A 71 14.63 7.06 9.93
N ALA A 72 14.14 6.32 10.93
CA ALA A 72 12.75 6.35 11.36
C ALA A 72 12.35 7.72 11.94
N ARG A 73 13.25 8.38 12.68
CA ARG A 73 13.04 9.75 13.18
C ARG A 73 13.14 10.82 12.09
N GLN A 74 13.99 10.64 11.08
CA GLN A 74 14.12 11.58 9.96
C GLN A 74 13.08 11.39 8.86
N ALA A 75 12.55 10.18 8.68
CA ALA A 75 11.59 9.89 7.63
C ALA A 75 10.20 10.50 7.88
N SER A 76 9.87 10.99 9.08
CA SER A 76 8.62 11.72 9.33
C SER A 76 8.49 12.31 10.74
N PRO A 77 8.63 13.64 10.89
CA PRO A 77 7.98 14.36 11.98
C PRO A 77 6.44 14.41 11.80
N ASP A 78 5.93 14.31 10.56
CA ASP A 78 4.50 14.47 10.24
C ASP A 78 3.69 13.15 10.09
N ALA A 79 4.29 12.01 9.71
CA ALA A 79 3.53 10.76 9.55
C ALA A 79 3.19 10.02 10.87
N ALA A 80 3.71 10.49 12.01
CA ALA A 80 3.45 9.85 13.30
C ALA A 80 2.09 10.20 13.90
N GLU A 81 1.44 11.29 13.47
CA GLU A 81 0.19 11.75 14.07
C GLU A 81 -1.05 10.98 13.60
N ASP A 82 -1.02 10.30 12.44
CA ASP A 82 -2.24 9.70 11.86
C ASP A 82 -2.10 8.23 11.41
N ALA A 83 -1.00 7.55 11.78
CA ALA A 83 -0.81 6.14 11.47
C ALA A 83 -1.72 5.26 12.35
N PRO A 84 -2.73 4.55 11.79
CA PRO A 84 -3.61 3.71 12.57
C PRO A 84 -2.81 2.56 13.19
N ARG A 85 -3.13 2.20 14.45
CA ARG A 85 -2.42 1.15 15.19
C ARG A 85 -3.27 -0.12 15.32
N GLY A 86 -2.60 -1.27 15.39
CA GLY A 86 -3.21 -2.55 15.73
C GLY A 86 -4.36 -2.95 14.81
N THR A 87 -5.56 -3.13 15.39
CA THR A 87 -6.74 -3.58 14.64
C THR A 87 -7.21 -2.59 13.58
N GLU A 88 -7.12 -1.28 13.82
CA GLU A 88 -7.55 -0.27 12.84
C GLU A 88 -6.63 -0.26 11.62
N ALA A 89 -5.33 -0.48 11.82
CA ALA A 89 -4.38 -0.60 10.72
C ALA A 89 -4.75 -1.77 9.79
N ALA A 90 -5.00 -2.94 10.39
CA ALA A 90 -5.43 -4.13 9.68
C ALA A 90 -6.76 -3.90 8.94
N ARG A 91 -7.74 -3.26 9.61
CA ARG A 91 -9.04 -2.93 9.02
C ARG A 91 -8.90 -2.05 7.78
N ARG A 92 -8.08 -1.00 7.87
CA ARG A 92 -7.90 -0.02 6.81
C ARG A 92 -7.28 -0.64 5.55
N VAL A 93 -6.32 -1.57 5.72
CA VAL A 93 -5.77 -2.33 4.58
C VAL A 93 -6.79 -3.31 3.99
N MET A 94 -7.56 -4.00 4.84
CA MET A 94 -8.49 -5.02 4.36
C MET A 94 -9.71 -4.44 3.62
N ARG A 95 -10.02 -3.15 3.78
CA ARG A 95 -11.10 -2.47 3.06
C ARG A 95 -10.92 -2.45 1.55
N ASP A 96 -9.69 -2.60 1.07
CA ASP A 96 -9.36 -2.74 -0.37
C ASP A 96 -9.90 -4.05 -0.97
N GLY A 97 -10.53 -4.90 -0.15
CA GLY A 97 -11.21 -6.12 -0.55
C GLY A 97 -10.27 -7.32 -0.70
N GLY A 98 -10.82 -8.44 -1.16
CA GLY A 98 -10.07 -9.67 -1.40
C GLY A 98 -9.74 -10.49 -0.15
N VAL A 99 -9.00 -11.58 -0.37
CA VAL A 99 -8.53 -12.49 0.70
C VAL A 99 -7.12 -12.09 1.12
N TRP A 100 -6.97 -11.86 2.43
CA TRP A 100 -5.72 -11.47 3.07
C TRP A 100 -5.19 -12.61 3.92
N THR A 101 -3.94 -12.99 3.67
CA THR A 101 -3.17 -13.84 4.60
C THR A 101 -2.48 -12.97 5.64
N VAL A 102 -2.17 -13.53 6.81
CA VAL A 102 -1.40 -12.81 7.85
C VAL A 102 -0.10 -12.23 7.28
N LYS A 103 0.64 -13.02 6.49
CA LYS A 103 1.90 -12.62 5.86
C LYS A 103 1.71 -11.46 4.88
N ARG A 104 0.71 -11.54 4.00
CA ARG A 104 0.41 -10.48 3.02
C ARG A 104 0.01 -9.18 3.71
N LEU A 105 -0.85 -9.28 4.73
CA LEU A 105 -1.26 -8.12 5.51
C LEU A 105 -0.05 -7.50 6.25
N HIS A 106 0.81 -8.33 6.83
CA HIS A 106 2.01 -7.84 7.51
C HIS A 106 2.95 -7.09 6.57
N SER A 107 3.24 -7.65 5.38
CA SER A 107 4.04 -6.98 4.35
C SER A 107 3.46 -5.62 3.96
N GLU A 108 2.14 -5.53 3.78
CA GLU A 108 1.46 -4.29 3.43
C GLU A 108 1.55 -3.25 4.56
N LEU A 109 1.37 -3.66 5.82
CA LEU A 109 1.51 -2.78 6.99
C LEU A 109 2.94 -2.25 7.16
N VAL A 110 3.96 -3.07 6.86
CA VAL A 110 5.37 -2.66 6.87
C VAL A 110 5.65 -1.70 5.70
N GLN A 111 5.16 -2.00 4.50
CA GLN A 111 5.33 -1.15 3.32
C GLN A 111 4.71 0.24 3.52
N ARG A 112 3.58 0.34 4.24
CA ARG A 112 2.93 1.60 4.62
C ARG A 112 3.60 2.32 5.80
N GLY A 113 4.63 1.72 6.41
CA GLY A 113 5.32 2.28 7.57
C GLY A 113 4.52 2.24 8.87
N TRP A 114 3.43 1.46 8.94
CA TRP A 114 2.55 1.39 10.11
C TRP A 114 3.01 0.36 11.15
N VAL A 115 3.88 -0.58 10.76
CA VAL A 115 4.46 -1.59 11.64
C VAL A 115 5.98 -1.58 11.51
N ASN A 116 6.68 -1.57 12.65
CA ASN A 116 8.12 -1.75 12.69
C ASN A 116 8.47 -3.24 12.42
N PRO A 117 9.19 -3.58 11.34
CA PRO A 117 9.59 -4.96 11.04
C PRO A 117 10.62 -5.51 12.04
N GLU A 118 11.30 -4.66 12.82
CA GLU A 118 12.31 -5.05 13.81
C GLU A 118 11.73 -5.31 15.21
N ALA A 119 10.40 -5.17 15.39
CA ALA A 119 9.79 -5.54 16.65
C ALA A 119 10.03 -7.03 16.95
N GLN A 120 10.03 -7.43 18.23
CA GLN A 120 10.41 -8.79 18.63
C GLN A 120 9.58 -9.89 17.93
N HIS A 121 8.28 -9.65 17.69
CA HIS A 121 7.37 -10.58 17.02
C HIS A 121 6.30 -9.85 16.19
N PRO A 122 6.65 -9.21 15.06
CA PRO A 122 5.77 -8.27 14.37
C PRO A 122 4.65 -9.00 13.60
N GLU A 123 4.95 -10.17 13.02
CA GLU A 123 3.94 -11.04 12.40
C GLU A 123 2.92 -11.56 13.42
N LYS A 124 3.37 -11.96 14.63
CA LYS A 124 2.49 -12.44 15.70
C LYS A 124 1.58 -11.32 16.23
N ALA A 125 2.09 -10.09 16.29
CA ALA A 125 1.28 -8.92 16.61
C ALA A 125 0.21 -8.68 15.53
N THR A 126 0.56 -8.85 14.26
CA THR A 126 -0.37 -8.73 13.12
C THR A 126 -1.44 -9.83 13.15
N GLU A 127 -1.06 -11.08 13.43
CA GLU A 127 -1.98 -12.20 13.63
C GLU A 127 -2.95 -11.92 14.79
N THR A 128 -2.44 -11.42 15.91
CA THR A 128 -3.25 -11.04 17.08
C THR A 128 -4.23 -9.93 16.74
N ALA A 129 -3.79 -8.92 15.98
CA ALA A 129 -4.65 -7.84 15.50
C ALA A 129 -5.76 -8.37 14.58
N LEU A 130 -5.43 -9.25 13.63
CA LEU A 130 -6.43 -9.90 12.76
C LEU A 130 -7.44 -10.75 13.54
N SER A 131 -6.97 -11.54 14.50
CA SER A 131 -7.87 -12.35 15.33
C SER A 131 -8.80 -11.48 16.18
N ARG A 132 -8.33 -10.32 16.68
CA ARG A 132 -9.17 -9.36 17.41
C ARG A 132 -10.14 -8.65 16.48
N LEU A 133 -9.69 -8.29 15.28
CA LEU A 133 -10.52 -7.64 14.26
C LEU A 133 -11.72 -8.52 13.88
N HIS A 134 -11.48 -9.80 13.59
CA HIS A 134 -12.53 -10.79 13.32
C HIS A 134 -13.53 -10.96 14.48
N LYS A 135 -13.05 -10.90 15.74
CA LYS A 135 -13.94 -11.00 16.90
C LYS A 135 -14.74 -9.72 17.14
N LYS A 136 -14.18 -8.55 16.81
CA LYS A 136 -14.76 -7.23 17.12
C LYS A 136 -15.70 -6.74 16.01
N TYR A 137 -15.39 -7.01 14.75
CA TYR A 137 -16.14 -6.50 13.60
C TYR A 137 -16.73 -7.66 12.79
N HIS A 138 -18.06 -7.64 12.62
CA HIS A 138 -18.80 -8.62 11.81
C HIS A 138 -18.48 -8.55 10.31
N GLU A 139 -17.87 -7.45 9.88
CA GLU A 139 -17.39 -7.17 8.52
C GLU A 139 -16.19 -8.02 8.13
N VAL A 140 -15.58 -8.79 9.03
CA VAL A 140 -14.42 -9.63 8.71
C VAL A 140 -14.76 -11.09 8.90
N ASP A 141 -14.63 -11.88 7.84
CA ASP A 141 -14.76 -13.33 7.89
C ASP A 141 -13.41 -14.02 7.86
N ARG A 142 -13.31 -15.13 8.59
CA ARG A 142 -12.23 -16.09 8.43
C ARG A 142 -12.61 -17.12 7.36
N VAL A 143 -11.94 -17.06 6.21
CA VAL A 143 -12.18 -17.98 5.08
C VAL A 143 -11.30 -19.24 5.13
N GLY A 144 -10.23 -19.21 5.94
CA GLY A 144 -9.31 -20.33 6.09
C GLY A 144 -8.35 -20.15 7.26
N ARG A 145 -7.42 -21.10 7.44
CA ARG A 145 -6.39 -20.99 8.49
C ARG A 145 -5.44 -19.83 8.17
N GLY A 146 -5.52 -18.76 8.94
CA GLY A 146 -4.69 -17.56 8.74
C GLY A 146 -5.10 -16.72 7.52
N GLN A 147 -6.31 -16.92 7.01
CA GLN A 147 -6.86 -16.21 5.86
C GLN A 147 -8.17 -15.53 6.24
N TYR A 148 -8.27 -14.24 5.93
CA TYR A 148 -9.40 -13.40 6.28
C TYR A 148 -9.86 -12.61 5.08
N ARG A 149 -11.15 -12.27 5.03
CA ARG A 149 -11.76 -11.46 3.99
C ARG A 149 -12.60 -10.38 4.64
N TYR A 150 -12.47 -9.15 4.18
CA TYR A 150 -13.42 -8.10 4.52
C TYR A 150 -14.69 -8.37 3.70
N LYS A 151 -15.83 -8.59 4.36
CA LYS A 151 -17.13 -8.43 3.73
C LYS A 151 -17.18 -6.98 3.30
N THR A 152 -17.01 -6.72 2.01
CA THR A 152 -17.50 -5.48 1.43
C THR A 152 -18.90 -5.33 1.99
N ALA A 153 -19.16 -4.25 2.73
CA ALA A 153 -20.53 -3.96 3.16
C ALA A 153 -21.38 -4.16 1.91
N PRO A 154 -22.50 -4.89 1.97
CA PRO A 154 -23.40 -4.98 0.83
C PRO A 154 -23.57 -3.54 0.38
N HIS A 155 -23.08 -3.25 -0.83
CA HIS A 155 -23.24 -1.94 -1.43
C HIS A 155 -24.75 -1.75 -1.43
N ASP A 156 -25.28 -0.98 -0.49
CA ASP A 156 -26.71 -0.89 -0.26
C ASP A 156 -27.28 -0.27 -1.53
N PRO A 157 -27.90 -1.05 -2.42
CA PRO A 157 -28.33 -0.53 -3.70
C PRO A 157 -29.52 0.44 -3.52
N ASN A 158 -30.08 0.51 -2.30
CA ASN A 158 -31.19 1.37 -1.93
C ASN A 158 -30.77 2.78 -1.45
N LEU A 159 -29.48 3.13 -1.46
CA LEU A 159 -29.03 4.48 -1.08
C LEU A 159 -28.96 5.49 -2.24
N LEU A 160 -29.50 5.15 -3.41
CA LEU A 160 -29.68 6.05 -4.56
C LEU A 160 -31.15 6.14 -4.96
N ASP A 161 -31.98 6.77 -4.12
CA ASP A 161 -33.08 7.58 -4.66
C ASP A 161 -33.52 8.71 -3.68
N PRO A 162 -32.82 9.86 -3.66
CA PRO A 162 -33.37 11.07 -3.07
C PRO A 162 -34.36 11.82 -4.00
N SER A 163 -34.77 11.27 -5.14
CA SER A 163 -35.67 11.94 -6.10
C SER A 163 -37.17 11.75 -5.82
N GLY A 164 -37.54 11.11 -4.72
CA GLY A 164 -38.93 11.01 -4.29
C GLY A 164 -39.38 12.18 -3.43
N SER A 165 -40.05 13.16 -4.05
CA SER A 165 -41.01 14.10 -3.43
C SER A 165 -40.51 15.52 -3.15
N ALA A 166 -40.37 16.28 -4.22
CA ALA A 166 -40.87 17.65 -4.21
C ALA A 166 -41.48 17.93 -5.58
N GLU A 167 -42.81 18.00 -5.65
CA GLU A 167 -43.56 18.99 -6.41
C GLU A 167 -45.07 18.85 -6.09
N PRO A 168 -45.86 19.93 -6.30
CA PRO A 168 -46.63 20.63 -5.26
C PRO A 168 -48.07 20.17 -5.01
#